data_AF-A0A954NB14-F1
#
_entry.id   AF-A0A954NB14-F1
#
_cell.length_a   1.000
_cell.length_b   1.000
_cell.length_c   1.000
_cell.angle_alpha   90.00
_cell.angle_beta   90.00
_cell.angle_gamma   90.00
#
_symmetry.space_group_name_H-M   'P 1'
#
loop_
_entity.id
_entity.type
_entity.pdbx_description
1 polymer ?
#
loop_
_entity_poly.entity_id
_entity_poly.type
_entity_poly.pdbx_seq_one_letter_code
_entity_poly.pdbx_strand_id
1 'polypeptide(L)'
;LNADAGSCVAVLTAAEIGAPVPTDNCDLSVDLSFTRSDGATNIDDPFDPADSPILITWTATDDCGNSTQHVQTVTVSAVTNVTATVVLSGVNAAAWPSPPLTRCIKFIAKNGTMCAAEQHVSVTFSGNPATGVATFPVECGNWTALCAKDEQHTKWATVALNTVADEFEAAAPLALVGGDTDNDGDIDINDVTLLLVQFGTAAHPGGCPWDGTRDADFSNNGGVATEDYTFLTANWLTASSCPCMAIRPLSDSLAESMSISQPVFRRELTAGSPAELRRIDFNGDNLLDYRDVRTFELQHGLGNVLSEKIRTAEQEAAAVPLRPAQPRRK
;
A
#
# COMPACT_ATOMS: atom_id res chain seq x y z
N LEU A 1 -9.42 20.83 -10.20
CA LEU A 1 -9.91 19.53 -10.71
C LEU A 1 -8.70 18.60 -10.83
N ASN A 2 -8.91 17.29 -10.83
CA ASN A 2 -7.82 16.31 -10.97
C ASN A 2 -7.74 15.82 -12.42
N ALA A 3 -6.61 15.27 -12.82
CA ALA A 3 -6.47 14.61 -14.12
C ALA A 3 -7.19 13.25 -14.12
N ASP A 4 -7.72 12.85 -15.27
CA ASP A 4 -8.49 11.63 -15.43
C ASP A 4 -7.60 10.38 -15.34
N ALA A 5 -8.14 9.32 -14.74
CA ALA A 5 -7.48 8.04 -14.62
C ALA A 5 -7.05 7.45 -15.96
N GLY A 6 -5.81 6.95 -16.01
CA GLY A 6 -5.21 6.40 -17.21
C GLY A 6 -4.59 7.47 -18.13
N SER A 7 -4.74 8.74 -17.76
CA SER A 7 -4.28 9.89 -18.53
C SER A 7 -3.55 10.90 -17.62
N CYS A 8 -3.09 11.98 -18.22
CA CYS A 8 -2.52 13.14 -17.54
C CYS A 8 -3.21 14.45 -17.96
N VAL A 9 -4.46 14.35 -18.40
CA VAL A 9 -5.33 15.50 -18.72
C VAL A 9 -6.68 15.29 -18.07
N ALA A 10 -7.45 16.36 -17.91
CA ALA A 10 -8.85 16.26 -17.50
C ALA A 10 -9.76 16.59 -18.69
N VAL A 11 -10.72 15.72 -18.99
CA VAL A 11 -11.76 15.99 -19.99
C VAL A 11 -13.01 16.44 -19.26
N LEU A 12 -13.27 17.74 -19.31
CA LEU A 12 -14.31 18.39 -18.51
C LEU A 12 -15.32 19.05 -19.43
N THR A 13 -16.60 18.82 -19.18
CA THR A 13 -17.69 19.50 -19.86
C THR A 13 -17.81 20.96 -19.42
N ALA A 14 -18.42 21.79 -20.26
CA ALA A 14 -18.83 23.15 -19.89
C ALA A 14 -19.62 23.21 -18.57
N ALA A 15 -20.43 22.19 -18.27
CA ALA A 15 -21.19 22.12 -17.03
C ALA A 15 -20.29 21.82 -15.81
N GLU A 16 -19.32 20.91 -15.93
CA GLU A 16 -18.42 20.50 -14.86
C GLU A 16 -17.45 21.62 -14.45
N ILE A 17 -17.01 22.44 -15.40
CA ILE A 17 -16.24 23.66 -15.10
C ILE A 17 -17.12 24.80 -14.60
N GLY A 18 -18.45 24.67 -14.64
CA GLY A 18 -19.38 25.72 -14.23
C GLY A 18 -19.39 26.92 -15.18
N ALA A 19 -19.57 26.67 -16.48
CA ALA A 19 -19.72 27.71 -17.49
C ALA A 19 -20.83 28.71 -17.10
N PRO A 20 -20.63 30.02 -17.36
CA PRO A 20 -21.61 31.04 -16.99
C PRO A 20 -22.91 30.87 -17.79
N VAL A 21 -24.03 31.14 -17.13
CA VAL A 21 -25.35 31.20 -17.76
C VAL A 21 -25.72 32.66 -17.97
N PRO A 22 -25.60 33.23 -19.18
CA PRO A 22 -25.94 34.62 -19.43
C PRO A 22 -27.45 34.84 -19.27
N THR A 23 -27.82 36.03 -18.81
CA THR A 23 -29.22 36.48 -18.70
C THR A 23 -29.36 37.83 -19.39
N ASP A 24 -30.45 38.02 -20.13
CA ASP A 24 -30.83 39.31 -20.68
C ASP A 24 -32.27 39.66 -20.25
N ASN A 25 -32.56 40.96 -20.10
CA ASN A 25 -33.88 41.46 -19.74
C ASN A 25 -34.74 41.84 -20.96
N CYS A 26 -34.14 41.86 -22.15
CA CYS A 26 -34.80 42.20 -23.40
C CYS A 26 -35.09 40.96 -24.28
N ASP A 27 -34.23 39.93 -24.19
CA ASP A 27 -34.32 38.67 -24.91
C ASP A 27 -34.18 37.45 -23.97
N LEU A 28 -34.74 36.33 -24.37
CA LEU A 28 -34.55 35.01 -23.76
C LEU A 28 -33.36 34.24 -24.34
N SER A 29 -32.85 34.63 -25.52
CA SER A 29 -31.71 34.00 -26.19
C SER A 29 -30.49 34.91 -26.15
N VAL A 30 -29.37 34.42 -25.61
CA VAL A 30 -28.09 35.12 -25.60
C VAL A 30 -27.03 34.18 -26.15
N ASP A 31 -26.28 34.65 -27.14
CA ASP A 31 -25.20 33.87 -27.74
C ASP A 31 -23.99 33.87 -26.80
N LEU A 32 -23.57 32.68 -26.38
CA LEU A 32 -22.39 32.49 -25.53
C LEU A 32 -21.26 31.88 -26.36
N SER A 33 -20.14 32.60 -26.47
CA SER A 33 -18.90 32.11 -27.08
C SER A 33 -17.76 32.16 -26.08
N PHE A 34 -16.66 31.45 -26.37
CA PHE A 34 -15.50 31.37 -25.49
C PHE A 34 -14.18 31.36 -26.25
N THR A 35 -13.10 31.69 -25.54
CA THR A 35 -11.71 31.44 -25.95
C THR A 35 -10.90 30.93 -24.77
N ARG A 36 -10.14 29.85 -24.95
CA ARG A 36 -9.23 29.30 -23.93
C ARG A 36 -7.80 29.79 -24.15
N SER A 37 -7.05 30.03 -23.07
CA SER A 37 -5.67 30.53 -23.12
C SER A 37 -4.65 29.50 -23.64
N ASP A 38 -4.98 28.22 -23.57
CA ASP A 38 -4.19 27.11 -24.13
C ASP A 38 -4.40 26.92 -25.65
N GLY A 39 -5.31 27.69 -26.26
CA GLY A 39 -5.60 27.64 -27.69
C GLY A 39 -6.53 26.50 -28.12
N ALA A 40 -7.13 25.77 -27.17
CA ALA A 40 -8.14 24.76 -27.49
C ALA A 40 -9.39 25.39 -28.14
N THR A 41 -9.99 24.66 -29.09
CA THR A 41 -11.07 25.17 -29.95
C THR A 41 -12.45 24.68 -29.55
N ASN A 42 -12.54 23.59 -28.79
CA ASN A 42 -13.77 23.14 -28.13
C ASN A 42 -13.62 23.31 -26.62
N ILE A 43 -14.73 23.61 -25.95
CA ILE A 43 -14.71 23.82 -24.49
C ILE A 43 -14.38 22.53 -23.75
N ASP A 44 -14.81 21.38 -24.30
CA ASP A 44 -14.60 20.04 -23.75
C ASP A 44 -13.28 19.39 -24.24
N ASP A 45 -12.43 20.13 -24.97
CA ASP A 45 -11.08 19.64 -25.30
C ASP A 45 -10.29 19.42 -23.98
N PRO A 46 -9.35 18.45 -23.93
CA PRO A 46 -8.64 18.14 -22.70
C PRO A 46 -7.93 19.34 -22.06
N PHE A 47 -7.97 19.41 -20.73
CA PHE A 47 -7.25 20.39 -19.92
C PHE A 47 -5.95 19.74 -19.41
N ASP A 48 -4.82 20.22 -19.90
CA ASP A 48 -3.49 19.74 -19.48
C ASP A 48 -3.05 20.45 -18.18
N PRO A 49 -2.67 19.71 -17.12
CA PRO A 49 -2.05 20.28 -15.93
C PRO A 49 -0.80 21.14 -16.22
N ALA A 50 -0.08 20.88 -17.32
CA ALA A 50 1.09 21.65 -17.72
C ALA A 50 0.76 23.07 -18.19
N ASP A 51 -0.44 23.27 -18.75
CA ASP A 51 -0.94 24.57 -19.20
C ASP A 51 -1.76 25.29 -18.09
N SER A 52 -1.90 24.67 -16.92
CA SER A 52 -2.64 25.26 -15.80
C SER A 52 -1.89 26.43 -15.14
N PRO A 53 -2.60 27.50 -14.74
CA PRO A 53 -4.04 27.69 -14.86
C PRO A 53 -4.47 28.08 -16.29
N ILE A 54 -5.57 27.49 -16.76
CA ILE A 54 -6.18 27.80 -18.05
C ILE A 54 -7.24 28.88 -17.83
N LEU A 55 -7.12 29.99 -18.56
CA LEU A 55 -8.09 31.10 -18.53
C LEU A 55 -9.10 30.91 -19.67
N ILE A 56 -10.38 30.99 -19.33
CA ILE A 56 -11.49 30.93 -20.27
C ILE A 56 -12.17 32.29 -20.29
N THR A 57 -12.10 32.99 -21.43
CA THR A 57 -12.83 34.24 -21.64
C THR A 57 -14.15 33.92 -22.30
N TRP A 58 -15.23 34.04 -21.54
CA TRP A 58 -16.61 33.92 -22.00
C TRP A 58 -17.10 35.26 -22.53
N THR A 59 -17.69 35.28 -23.72
CA THR A 59 -18.33 36.46 -24.31
C THR A 59 -19.80 36.15 -24.54
N ALA A 60 -20.67 36.91 -23.87
CA ALA A 60 -22.11 36.86 -24.09
C ALA A 60 -22.51 38.04 -24.98
N THR A 61 -23.24 37.80 -26.06
CA THR A 61 -23.72 38.82 -26.99
C THR A 61 -25.22 38.66 -27.21
N ASP A 62 -25.96 39.77 -27.07
CA ASP A 62 -27.41 39.80 -27.35
C ASP A 62 -27.69 40.20 -28.81
N ASP A 63 -28.93 39.98 -29.26
CA ASP A 63 -29.38 40.32 -30.62
C ASP A 63 -29.40 41.83 -30.89
N CYS A 64 -29.32 42.66 -29.84
CA CYS A 64 -29.18 44.11 -29.94
C CYS A 64 -27.71 44.55 -30.17
N GLY A 65 -26.76 43.61 -30.10
CA GLY A 65 -25.33 43.84 -30.26
C GLY A 65 -24.61 44.28 -28.99
N ASN A 66 -25.24 44.23 -27.81
CA ASN A 66 -24.53 44.43 -26.55
C ASN A 66 -23.71 43.19 -26.22
N SER A 67 -22.51 43.39 -25.69
CA SER A 67 -21.62 42.31 -25.31
C SER A 67 -21.04 42.52 -23.91
N THR A 68 -20.94 41.44 -23.14
CA THR A 68 -20.21 41.42 -21.87
C THR A 68 -19.24 40.24 -21.83
N GLN A 69 -18.18 40.37 -21.04
CA GLN A 69 -17.16 39.34 -20.89
C GLN A 69 -16.98 38.92 -19.44
N HIS A 70 -16.69 37.63 -19.25
CA HIS A 70 -16.31 37.05 -17.97
C HIS A 70 -15.09 36.16 -18.15
N VAL A 71 -14.06 36.35 -17.32
CA VAL A 71 -12.87 35.50 -17.32
C VAL A 71 -12.98 34.51 -16.17
N GLN A 72 -12.98 33.23 -16.51
CA GLN A 72 -12.97 32.10 -15.60
C GLN A 72 -11.57 31.48 -15.54
N THR A 73 -11.12 31.11 -14.35
CA THR A 73 -9.85 30.40 -14.14
C THR A 73 -10.12 28.93 -13.83
N VAL A 74 -9.56 28.03 -14.63
CA VAL A 74 -9.62 26.58 -14.41
C VAL A 74 -8.23 26.07 -14.06
N THR A 75 -8.11 25.33 -12.96
CA THR A 75 -6.85 24.70 -12.52
C THR A 75 -7.02 23.20 -12.46
N VAL A 76 -6.14 22.48 -13.16
CA VAL A 76 -6.06 21.02 -13.13
C VAL A 76 -4.78 20.59 -12.42
N SER A 77 -4.90 19.69 -11.45
CA SER A 77 -3.79 19.09 -10.73
C SER A 77 -3.28 17.86 -11.48
N ALA A 78 -1.96 17.65 -11.53
CA ALA A 78 -1.32 16.48 -12.14
C ALA A 78 -1.42 15.22 -11.26
N VAL A 79 -2.59 14.98 -10.69
CA VAL A 79 -2.90 13.82 -9.85
C VAL A 79 -4.25 13.25 -10.23
N THR A 80 -4.44 11.97 -9.95
CA THR A 80 -5.70 11.24 -10.08
C THR A 80 -5.99 10.55 -8.76
N ASN A 81 -7.26 10.53 -8.32
CA ASN A 81 -7.62 9.80 -7.11
C ASN A 81 -7.65 8.29 -7.35
N VAL A 82 -7.26 7.54 -6.33
CA VAL A 82 -7.41 6.09 -6.23
C VAL A 82 -8.30 5.80 -5.03
N THR A 83 -9.35 5.02 -5.24
CA THR A 83 -10.18 4.47 -4.17
C THR A 83 -9.94 2.97 -4.02
N ALA A 84 -9.72 2.53 -2.78
CA ALA A 84 -9.47 1.12 -2.48
C ALA A 84 -10.15 0.69 -1.18
N THR A 85 -10.74 -0.52 -1.21
CA THR A 85 -11.15 -1.23 0.00
C THR A 85 -9.97 -2.05 0.51
N VAL A 86 -9.66 -1.94 1.80
CA VAL A 86 -8.59 -2.67 2.48
C VAL A 86 -9.20 -3.59 3.53
N VAL A 87 -8.72 -4.83 3.60
CA VAL A 87 -9.13 -5.83 4.58
C VAL A 87 -7.90 -6.31 5.34
N LEU A 88 -7.90 -6.17 6.67
CA LEU A 88 -6.91 -6.79 7.54
C LEU A 88 -7.36 -8.22 7.84
N SER A 89 -6.70 -9.20 7.21
CA SER A 89 -7.10 -10.61 7.25
C SER A 89 -6.96 -11.16 8.66
N GLY A 90 -8.04 -11.69 9.25
CA GLY A 90 -8.02 -12.26 10.60
C GLY A 90 -8.11 -11.25 11.75
N VAL A 91 -8.20 -9.95 11.45
CA VAL A 91 -8.33 -8.89 12.46
C VAL A 91 -9.79 -8.57 12.73
N ASN A 92 -10.17 -8.43 14.00
CA ASN A 92 -11.49 -7.93 14.39
C ASN A 92 -11.35 -6.49 14.90
N ALA A 93 -11.88 -5.50 14.17
CA ALA A 93 -11.72 -4.10 14.54
C ALA A 93 -12.34 -3.74 15.90
N ALA A 94 -13.32 -4.51 16.37
CA ALA A 94 -13.95 -4.31 17.68
C ALA A 94 -13.13 -4.87 18.84
N ALA A 95 -12.08 -5.68 18.57
CA ALA A 95 -11.18 -6.18 19.60
C ALA A 95 -10.17 -5.12 20.06
N TRP A 96 -9.96 -4.07 19.25
CA TRP A 96 -9.04 -2.98 19.59
C TRP A 96 -9.55 -2.19 20.82
N PRO A 97 -8.71 -1.99 21.85
CA PRO A 97 -9.14 -1.38 23.12
C PRO A 97 -9.44 0.12 23.05
N SER A 98 -9.02 0.81 21.98
CA SER A 98 -9.21 2.26 21.81
C SER A 98 -9.86 2.61 20.46
N PRO A 99 -11.13 2.21 20.22
CA PRO A 99 -11.79 2.42 18.94
C PRO A 99 -11.92 3.91 18.57
N PRO A 100 -11.89 4.25 17.27
CA PRO A 100 -11.86 3.31 16.14
C PRO A 100 -10.44 2.78 15.83
N LEU A 101 -10.33 1.52 15.38
CA LEU A 101 -9.07 0.96 14.91
C LEU A 101 -8.61 1.73 13.65
N THR A 102 -7.43 2.33 13.72
CA THR A 102 -6.81 3.02 12.59
C THR A 102 -5.41 2.49 12.37
N ARG A 103 -5.06 2.19 11.12
CA ARG A 103 -3.73 1.70 10.72
C ARG A 103 -3.18 2.52 9.57
N CYS A 104 -1.86 2.66 9.52
CA CYS A 104 -1.20 3.32 8.39
C CYS A 104 -1.00 2.31 7.27
N ILE A 105 -1.64 2.54 6.14
CA ILE A 105 -1.51 1.67 4.97
C ILE A 105 -0.67 2.40 3.92
N LYS A 106 0.42 1.75 3.52
CA LYS A 106 1.27 2.17 2.42
C LYS A 106 0.70 1.65 1.11
N PHE A 107 0.45 2.55 0.16
CA PHE A 107 -0.05 2.25 -1.17
C PHE A 107 0.98 2.63 -2.23
N ILE A 108 1.08 1.82 -3.29
CA ILE A 108 1.91 2.11 -4.45
C ILE A 108 1.14 1.71 -5.72
N ALA A 109 0.72 2.70 -6.50
CA ALA A 109 0.17 2.47 -7.84
C ALA A 109 1.30 2.12 -8.81
N LYS A 110 1.05 1.19 -9.73
CA LYS A 110 2.10 0.67 -10.62
C LYS A 110 1.58 0.23 -11.98
N ASN A 111 2.50 0.20 -12.95
CA ASN A 111 2.34 -0.43 -14.25
C ASN A 111 3.59 -1.23 -14.60
N GLY A 112 3.48 -2.56 -14.53
CA GLY A 112 4.64 -3.45 -14.60
C GLY A 112 5.60 -3.21 -13.43
N THR A 113 6.74 -2.59 -13.70
CA THR A 113 7.74 -2.21 -12.69
C THR A 113 7.82 -0.70 -12.46
N MET A 114 7.13 0.12 -13.25
CA MET A 114 7.06 1.55 -12.99
C MET A 114 6.06 1.78 -11.86
N CYS A 115 6.43 2.60 -10.88
CA CYS A 115 5.62 2.84 -9.69
C CYS A 115 5.49 4.33 -9.42
N ALA A 116 4.31 4.71 -8.94
CA ALA A 116 4.05 6.03 -8.40
C ALA A 116 4.81 6.25 -7.10
N ALA A 117 4.90 7.51 -6.67
CA ALA A 117 5.30 7.84 -5.31
C ALA A 117 4.42 7.11 -4.27
N GLU A 118 5.04 6.59 -3.22
CA GLU A 118 4.33 5.91 -2.13
C GLU A 118 3.35 6.86 -1.43
N GLN A 119 2.17 6.34 -1.10
CA GLN A 119 1.14 7.05 -0.34
C GLN A 119 0.92 6.36 0.99
N HIS A 120 1.09 7.11 2.09
CA HIS A 120 0.83 6.62 3.44
C HIS A 120 -0.50 7.20 3.91
N VAL A 121 -1.49 6.34 4.10
CA VAL A 121 -2.86 6.77 4.42
C VAL A 121 -3.31 6.13 5.72
N SER A 122 -3.75 6.94 6.67
CA SER A 122 -4.43 6.49 7.88
C SER A 122 -5.83 5.98 7.51
N VAL A 123 -6.02 4.66 7.54
CA VAL A 123 -7.29 4.01 7.22
C VAL A 123 -7.98 3.60 8.51
N THR A 124 -9.24 4.00 8.66
CA THR A 124 -10.09 3.58 9.78
C THR A 124 -10.84 2.31 9.41
N PHE A 125 -10.77 1.30 10.27
CA PHE A 125 -11.32 -0.04 10.03
C PHE A 125 -12.53 -0.33 10.93
N SER A 126 -13.43 -1.16 10.41
CA SER A 126 -14.60 -1.67 11.14
C SER A 126 -14.91 -3.12 10.75
N GLY A 127 -15.69 -3.82 11.58
CA GLY A 127 -16.12 -5.19 11.30
C GLY A 127 -15.08 -6.28 11.58
N ASN A 128 -15.41 -7.50 11.13
CA ASN A 128 -14.61 -8.71 11.26
C ASN A 128 -14.83 -9.61 10.03
N PRO A 129 -13.85 -9.77 9.12
CA PRO A 129 -12.53 -9.15 9.18
C PRO A 129 -12.59 -7.62 9.07
N ALA A 130 -11.64 -6.95 9.71
CA ALA A 130 -11.55 -5.50 9.77
C ALA A 130 -11.38 -4.92 8.35
N THR A 131 -12.35 -4.10 7.93
CA THR A 131 -12.44 -3.54 6.59
C THR A 131 -12.51 -2.02 6.66
N GLY A 132 -11.76 -1.35 5.79
CA GLY A 132 -11.73 0.11 5.65
C GLY A 132 -11.66 0.53 4.18
N VAL A 133 -11.94 1.79 3.90
CA VAL A 133 -11.84 2.37 2.55
C VAL A 133 -10.87 3.55 2.61
N ALA A 134 -9.99 3.63 1.62
CA ALA A 134 -9.05 4.73 1.45
C ALA A 134 -9.30 5.40 0.09
N THR A 135 -9.29 6.73 0.07
CA THR A 135 -9.24 7.52 -1.16
C THR A 135 -8.06 8.48 -1.04
N PHE A 136 -7.14 8.44 -2.01
CA PHE A 136 -5.92 9.24 -1.98
C PHE A 136 -5.47 9.59 -3.41
N PRO A 137 -4.81 10.75 -3.60
CA PRO A 137 -4.27 11.11 -4.90
C PRO A 137 -2.97 10.35 -5.19
N VAL A 138 -2.79 9.94 -6.44
CA VAL A 138 -1.51 9.52 -7.01
C VAL A 138 -1.16 10.44 -8.16
N GLU A 139 0.12 10.56 -8.51
CA GLU A 139 0.53 11.28 -9.72
C GLU A 139 -0.21 10.73 -10.95
N CYS A 140 -0.58 11.62 -11.87
CA CYS A 140 -1.28 11.21 -13.08
C CYS A 140 -0.45 10.20 -13.88
N GLY A 141 -1.11 9.25 -14.52
CA GLY A 141 -0.41 8.19 -15.23
C GLY A 141 -1.29 7.01 -15.57
N ASN A 142 -0.74 6.10 -16.36
CA ASN A 142 -1.42 4.88 -16.75
C ASN A 142 -1.07 3.73 -15.78
N TRP A 143 -1.69 3.76 -14.61
CA TRP A 143 -1.54 2.75 -13.56
C TRP A 143 -2.47 1.56 -13.79
N THR A 144 -1.97 0.34 -13.65
CA THR A 144 -2.72 -0.90 -13.93
C THR A 144 -2.90 -1.80 -12.72
N ALA A 145 -2.14 -1.56 -11.64
CA ALA A 145 -2.26 -2.28 -10.39
C ALA A 145 -1.95 -1.37 -9.19
N LEU A 146 -2.42 -1.80 -8.02
CA LEU A 146 -2.20 -1.14 -6.74
C LEU A 146 -1.64 -2.17 -5.77
N CYS A 147 -0.48 -1.86 -5.21
CA CYS A 147 0.06 -2.56 -4.07
C CYS A 147 -0.38 -1.89 -2.78
N ALA A 148 -0.60 -2.67 -1.73
CA ALA A 148 -0.73 -2.13 -0.38
C ALA A 148 -0.11 -3.03 0.68
N LYS A 149 0.34 -2.42 1.78
CA LYS A 149 0.87 -3.10 2.96
C LYS A 149 0.70 -2.21 4.20
N ASP A 150 0.37 -2.82 5.32
CA ASP A 150 0.66 -2.28 6.66
C ASP A 150 2.09 -2.70 7.01
N GLU A 151 3.00 -1.73 7.05
CA GLU A 151 4.44 -1.95 7.21
C GLU A 151 4.82 -2.52 8.58
N GLN A 152 3.93 -2.47 9.56
CA GLN A 152 4.21 -3.01 10.89
C GLN A 152 3.92 -4.50 11.01
N HIS A 153 2.98 -5.03 10.23
CA HIS A 153 2.38 -6.34 10.52
C HIS A 153 2.17 -7.27 9.34
N THR A 154 2.06 -6.73 8.12
CA THR A 154 1.49 -7.48 6.99
C THR A 154 2.46 -7.62 5.85
N LYS A 155 2.29 -8.62 5.00
CA LYS A 155 2.99 -8.61 3.71
C LYS A 155 2.24 -7.77 2.67
N TRP A 156 2.82 -7.67 1.48
CA TRP A 156 2.21 -6.99 0.34
C TRP A 156 0.96 -7.72 -0.19
N ALA A 157 -0.09 -6.95 -0.45
CA ALA A 157 -1.20 -7.33 -1.33
C ALA A 157 -1.10 -6.54 -2.64
N THR A 158 -1.57 -7.13 -3.73
CA THR A 158 -1.63 -6.45 -5.03
C THR A 158 -2.93 -6.81 -5.75
N VAL A 159 -3.60 -5.80 -6.27
CA VAL A 159 -4.83 -5.94 -7.07
C VAL A 159 -4.72 -5.12 -8.34
N ALA A 160 -5.49 -5.47 -9.37
CA ALA A 160 -5.60 -4.63 -10.56
C ALA A 160 -6.31 -3.31 -10.23
N LEU A 161 -6.03 -2.26 -11.01
CA LEU A 161 -6.79 -1.01 -11.00
C LEU A 161 -7.72 -0.98 -12.21
N ASN A 162 -8.97 -0.58 -11.96
CA ASN A 162 -9.94 -0.25 -12.99
C ASN A 162 -10.10 1.27 -13.07
N THR A 163 -10.52 1.77 -14.23
CA THR A 163 -11.00 3.14 -14.37
C THR A 163 -12.51 3.14 -14.17
N VAL A 164 -12.99 3.95 -13.23
CA VAL A 164 -14.42 4.14 -12.95
C VAL A 164 -14.70 5.63 -13.00
N ALA A 165 -15.44 6.05 -14.03
CA ALA A 165 -15.47 7.46 -14.46
C ALA A 165 -14.03 7.96 -14.68
N ASP A 166 -13.63 9.02 -13.98
CA ASP A 166 -12.33 9.68 -14.15
C ASP A 166 -11.34 9.33 -13.03
N GLU A 167 -11.68 8.38 -12.17
CA GLU A 167 -10.85 7.93 -11.04
C GLU A 167 -10.43 6.45 -11.17
N PHE A 168 -9.41 6.08 -10.42
CA PHE A 168 -8.99 4.70 -10.29
C PHE A 168 -9.72 4.02 -9.13
N GLU A 169 -10.21 2.80 -9.36
CA GLU A 169 -10.77 1.94 -8.31
C GLU A 169 -10.04 0.59 -8.28
N ALA A 170 -9.66 0.15 -7.08
CA ALA A 170 -9.12 -1.20 -6.88
C ALA A 170 -10.14 -2.26 -7.31
N ALA A 171 -9.74 -3.16 -8.21
CA ALA A 171 -10.62 -4.16 -8.81
C ALA A 171 -11.16 -5.22 -7.80
N ALA A 172 -10.55 -5.30 -6.63
CA ALA A 172 -10.95 -6.15 -5.51
C ALA A 172 -10.43 -5.55 -4.19
N PRO A 173 -10.97 -5.97 -3.03
CA PRO A 173 -10.40 -5.60 -1.75
C PRO A 173 -8.94 -6.06 -1.62
N LEU A 174 -8.07 -5.16 -1.14
CA LEU A 174 -6.70 -5.48 -0.76
C LEU A 174 -6.70 -6.23 0.57
N ALA A 175 -6.63 -7.57 0.49
CA ALA A 175 -6.51 -8.43 1.66
C ALA A 175 -5.07 -8.46 2.19
N LEU A 176 -4.80 -7.67 3.22
CA LEU A 176 -3.50 -7.61 3.88
C LEU A 176 -3.38 -8.79 4.84
N VAL A 177 -2.32 -9.57 4.68
CA VAL A 177 -2.08 -10.80 5.45
C VAL A 177 -1.01 -10.53 6.49
N GLY A 178 -1.38 -10.67 7.77
CA GLY A 178 -0.46 -10.45 8.90
C GLY A 178 0.57 -11.56 9.08
N GLY A 179 1.67 -11.23 9.76
CA GLY A 179 2.75 -12.14 10.13
C GLY A 179 4.15 -11.61 9.82
N ASP A 180 4.28 -10.46 9.15
CA ASP A 180 5.54 -9.88 8.66
C ASP A 180 5.88 -8.66 9.53
N THR A 181 6.63 -8.89 10.60
CA THR A 181 7.01 -7.92 11.63
C THR A 181 8.31 -7.21 11.33
N ASP A 182 9.20 -7.84 10.55
CA ASP A 182 10.49 -7.26 10.19
C ASP A 182 10.45 -6.46 8.86
N ASN A 183 9.29 -6.42 8.21
CA ASN A 183 8.96 -5.62 7.03
C ASN A 183 9.83 -5.97 5.81
N ASP A 184 10.17 -7.24 5.62
CA ASP A 184 10.97 -7.70 4.48
C ASP A 184 10.13 -8.35 3.36
N GLY A 185 8.84 -8.57 3.60
CA GLY A 185 7.89 -9.09 2.63
C GLY A 185 7.66 -10.60 2.72
N ASP A 186 8.32 -11.30 3.65
CA ASP A 186 8.03 -12.69 3.94
C ASP A 186 7.59 -12.94 5.39
N ILE A 187 7.25 -14.19 5.69
CA ILE A 187 6.82 -14.63 7.02
C ILE A 187 7.66 -15.83 7.37
N ASP A 188 8.66 -15.61 8.20
CA ASP A 188 9.70 -16.59 8.45
C ASP A 188 10.19 -16.57 9.92
N ILE A 189 11.32 -17.23 10.21
CA ILE A 189 11.82 -17.33 11.59
C ILE A 189 12.18 -15.97 12.18
N ASN A 190 12.52 -14.97 11.35
CA ASN A 190 12.82 -13.62 11.79
C ASN A 190 11.59 -12.95 12.38
N ASP A 191 10.40 -13.18 11.83
CA ASP A 191 9.16 -12.65 12.39
C ASP A 191 8.78 -13.29 13.71
N VAL A 192 9.04 -14.60 13.79
CA VAL A 192 8.83 -15.36 15.03
C VAL A 192 9.65 -14.75 16.16
N THR A 193 10.85 -14.22 15.89
CA THR A 193 11.70 -13.63 16.93
C THR A 193 10.97 -12.54 17.73
N LEU A 194 10.23 -11.67 17.05
CA LEU A 194 9.56 -10.55 17.70
C LEU A 194 8.38 -11.04 18.54
N LEU A 195 7.59 -11.98 18.01
CA LEU A 195 6.50 -12.62 18.75
C LEU A 195 7.01 -13.26 20.04
N LEU A 196 8.08 -14.07 19.97
CA LEU A 196 8.62 -14.76 21.15
C LEU A 196 9.13 -13.78 22.21
N VAL A 197 9.75 -12.68 21.79
CA VAL A 197 10.27 -11.64 22.70
C VAL A 197 9.14 -10.85 23.36
N GLN A 198 8.08 -10.52 22.61
CA GLN A 198 7.00 -9.66 23.07
C GLN A 198 5.80 -10.41 23.65
N PHE A 199 5.79 -11.75 23.65
CA PHE A 199 4.65 -12.52 24.11
C PHE A 199 4.24 -12.16 25.54
N GLY A 200 2.96 -11.84 25.73
CA GLY A 200 2.39 -11.38 26.99
C GLY A 200 2.64 -9.90 27.30
N THR A 201 3.14 -9.11 26.35
CA THR A 201 3.33 -7.66 26.49
C THR A 201 2.27 -6.87 25.70
N ALA A 202 2.16 -5.57 25.99
CA ALA A 202 1.26 -4.67 25.26
C ALA A 202 1.82 -4.32 23.88
N ALA A 203 0.92 -4.09 22.92
CA ALA A 203 1.26 -3.64 21.58
C ALA A 203 1.84 -2.22 21.57
N HIS A 204 2.63 -1.91 20.55
CA HIS A 204 3.23 -0.59 20.35
C HIS A 204 2.59 0.06 19.11
N PRO A 205 1.75 1.09 19.26
CA PRO A 205 1.10 1.72 18.10
C PRO A 205 2.16 2.38 17.21
N GLY A 206 2.16 2.07 15.91
CA GLY A 206 3.01 2.73 14.92
C GLY A 206 2.48 4.09 14.44
N GLY A 207 3.35 4.87 13.81
CA GLY A 207 3.00 6.16 13.20
C GLY A 207 2.36 6.06 11.80
N CYS A 208 1.90 7.21 11.27
CA CYS A 208 1.58 7.37 9.85
C CYS A 208 2.17 8.67 9.27
N PRO A 209 3.16 8.63 8.36
CA PRO A 209 3.84 7.45 7.80
C PRO A 209 4.46 6.53 8.86
N TRP A 210 4.68 5.27 8.51
CA TRP A 210 5.31 4.30 9.43
C TRP A 210 6.66 4.83 9.90
N ASP A 211 6.90 4.74 11.22
CA ASP A 211 8.06 5.34 11.90
C ASP A 211 9.13 4.30 12.27
N GLY A 212 9.02 3.07 11.78
CA GLY A 212 9.91 1.97 12.12
C GLY A 212 9.48 1.19 13.36
N THR A 213 8.37 1.56 14.01
CA THR A 213 7.84 0.82 15.17
C THR A 213 7.45 -0.60 14.75
N ARG A 214 7.84 -1.58 15.57
CA ARG A 214 7.54 -2.99 15.34
C ARG A 214 6.85 -3.58 16.56
N ASP A 215 5.83 -4.38 16.31
CA ASP A 215 5.25 -5.26 17.32
C ASP A 215 4.65 -6.50 16.66
N ALA A 216 4.36 -7.52 17.48
CA ALA A 216 3.78 -8.77 17.03
C ALA A 216 2.27 -8.92 17.38
N ASP A 217 1.54 -7.83 17.66
CA ASP A 217 0.07 -7.83 17.81
C ASP A 217 -0.60 -7.70 16.43
N PHE A 218 -0.52 -8.79 15.65
CA PHE A 218 -1.16 -8.86 14.33
C PHE A 218 -2.67 -8.75 14.41
N SER A 219 -3.27 -9.27 15.49
CA SER A 219 -4.71 -9.27 15.74
C SER A 219 -5.25 -7.87 16.03
N ASN A 220 -4.36 -6.92 16.34
CA ASN A 220 -4.65 -5.54 16.72
C ASN A 220 -5.68 -5.48 17.86
N ASN A 221 -5.44 -6.23 18.93
CA ASN A 221 -6.29 -6.26 20.12
C ASN A 221 -5.63 -5.63 21.37
N GLY A 222 -4.45 -5.05 21.21
CA GLY A 222 -3.71 -4.30 22.23
C GLY A 222 -2.67 -5.13 22.99
N GLY A 223 -2.54 -6.43 22.71
CA GLY A 223 -1.54 -7.29 23.35
C GLY A 223 -1.02 -8.36 22.41
N VAL A 224 0.19 -8.84 22.69
CA VAL A 224 0.80 -9.94 21.93
C VAL A 224 0.51 -11.25 22.64
N ALA A 225 -0.30 -12.11 22.02
CA ALA A 225 -0.81 -13.32 22.66
C ALA A 225 -0.98 -14.50 21.68
N THR A 226 -1.68 -15.55 22.12
CA THR A 226 -1.83 -16.82 21.39
C THR A 226 -2.55 -16.64 20.04
N GLU A 227 -3.45 -15.68 19.94
CA GLU A 227 -4.13 -15.30 18.71
C GLU A 227 -3.17 -14.79 17.65
N ASP A 228 -2.15 -14.01 18.02
CA ASP A 228 -1.16 -13.47 17.09
C ASP A 228 -0.25 -14.56 16.52
N TYR A 229 0.08 -15.55 17.35
CA TYR A 229 0.79 -16.75 16.92
C TYR A 229 0.07 -17.46 15.75
N THR A 230 -1.27 -17.39 15.67
CA THR A 230 -2.01 -18.03 14.59
C THR A 230 -1.70 -17.44 13.21
N PHE A 231 -1.35 -16.14 13.14
CA PHE A 231 -0.97 -15.49 11.89
C PHE A 231 0.32 -16.09 11.31
N LEU A 232 1.31 -16.33 12.18
CA LEU A 232 2.57 -16.98 11.78
C LEU A 232 2.34 -18.43 11.34
N THR A 233 1.51 -19.19 12.06
CA THR A 233 1.22 -20.59 11.65
C THR A 233 0.45 -20.69 10.34
N ALA A 234 -0.49 -19.77 10.10
CA ALA A 234 -1.32 -19.78 8.91
C ALA A 234 -0.51 -19.41 7.66
N ASN A 235 0.45 -18.50 7.81
CA ASN A 235 1.15 -17.87 6.70
C ASN A 235 2.66 -18.21 6.63
N TRP A 236 3.10 -19.21 7.39
CA TRP A 236 4.50 -19.66 7.44
C TRP A 236 5.14 -19.88 6.06
N LEU A 237 6.33 -19.30 5.85
CA LEU A 237 7.14 -19.32 4.61
C LEU A 237 6.41 -18.81 3.37
N THR A 238 5.47 -17.89 3.56
CA THR A 238 4.83 -17.21 2.43
C THR A 238 5.47 -15.84 2.24
N ALA A 239 5.73 -15.47 0.99
CA ALA A 239 6.34 -14.19 0.65
C ALA A 239 5.48 -13.43 -0.36
N SER A 240 5.66 -12.12 -0.41
CA SER A 240 5.07 -11.24 -1.41
C SER A 240 5.92 -9.99 -1.58
N SER A 241 5.79 -9.32 -2.71
CA SER A 241 6.49 -8.07 -2.95
C SER A 241 5.65 -7.16 -3.82
N CYS A 242 5.96 -5.86 -3.73
CA CYS A 242 5.56 -4.89 -4.73
C CYS A 242 6.80 -4.47 -5.53
N PRO A 243 7.15 -5.17 -6.63
CA PRO A 243 8.35 -4.83 -7.37
C PRO A 243 8.17 -3.48 -8.06
N CYS A 244 9.10 -2.57 -7.76
CA CYS A 244 9.13 -1.21 -8.24
C CYS A 244 10.55 -0.82 -8.66
N MET A 245 10.69 -0.27 -9.86
CA MET A 245 11.85 0.51 -10.26
C MET A 245 11.51 1.97 -9.99
N ALA A 246 12.25 2.62 -9.10
CA ALA A 246 12.07 4.03 -8.85
C ALA A 246 12.37 4.83 -10.14
N ILE A 247 11.47 5.71 -10.56
CA ILE A 247 11.76 6.75 -11.54
C ILE A 247 12.55 7.85 -10.81
N ARG A 248 13.80 7.57 -10.43
CA ARG A 248 14.70 8.63 -9.93
C ARG A 248 15.24 9.40 -11.13
N PRO A 249 15.36 10.75 -11.06
CA PRO A 249 16.15 11.48 -12.04
C PRO A 249 17.57 10.87 -12.08
N LEU A 250 18.15 10.80 -13.28
CA LEU A 250 19.40 10.12 -13.67
C LEU A 250 20.69 10.64 -12.98
N SER A 251 20.67 10.87 -11.66
CA SER A 251 21.86 11.28 -10.90
C SER A 251 22.23 10.35 -9.75
N ASP A 252 21.39 9.40 -9.37
CA ASP A 252 21.76 8.38 -8.38
C ASP A 252 21.55 6.99 -8.94
N SER A 253 22.64 6.41 -9.41
CA SER A 253 22.75 4.98 -9.68
C SER A 253 22.60 4.22 -8.38
N LEU A 254 21.47 3.54 -8.21
CA LEU A 254 21.37 2.10 -7.95
C LEU A 254 19.87 1.80 -8.03
N ALA A 255 19.47 1.02 -9.04
CA ALA A 255 18.17 0.36 -8.98
C ALA A 255 18.21 -0.56 -7.76
N GLU A 256 17.54 -0.17 -6.68
CA GLU A 256 17.19 -1.11 -5.62
C GLU A 256 16.21 -2.10 -6.24
N SER A 257 16.74 -3.18 -6.81
CA SER A 257 15.94 -4.38 -6.96
C SER A 257 15.56 -4.76 -5.54
N MET A 258 14.30 -4.52 -5.15
CA MET A 258 13.73 -5.14 -3.96
C MET A 258 13.77 -6.65 -4.21
N SER A 259 14.87 -7.28 -3.82
CA SER A 259 15.00 -8.73 -3.79
C SER A 259 14.05 -9.20 -2.71
N ILE A 260 13.14 -10.11 -3.04
CA ILE A 260 12.40 -10.87 -2.04
C ILE A 260 13.47 -11.58 -1.20
N SER A 261 13.49 -11.31 0.11
CA SER A 261 14.23 -12.16 1.05
C SER A 261 13.74 -13.59 0.83
N GLN A 262 14.66 -14.55 0.79
CA GLN A 262 14.23 -15.94 0.72
C GLN A 262 13.86 -16.34 2.15
N PRO A 263 12.63 -16.82 2.40
CA PRO A 263 12.20 -17.16 3.74
C PRO A 263 13.18 -18.13 4.40
N VAL A 264 13.64 -17.80 5.60
CA VAL A 264 14.53 -18.64 6.39
C VAL A 264 13.80 -19.28 7.56
N PHE A 265 14.16 -20.54 7.83
CA PHE A 265 13.55 -21.34 8.88
C PHE A 265 14.43 -21.46 10.14
N ARG A 266 15.65 -20.88 10.11
CA ARG A 266 16.57 -20.85 11.26
C ARG A 266 17.38 -19.56 11.26
N ARG A 267 17.78 -19.09 12.45
CA ARG A 267 18.59 -17.88 12.61
C ARG A 267 19.73 -18.09 13.59
N GLU A 268 20.96 -17.85 13.14
CA GLU A 268 22.13 -17.90 14.02
C GLU A 268 22.14 -16.71 15.00
N LEU A 269 22.41 -17.00 16.27
CA LEU A 269 22.49 -16.03 17.35
C LEU A 269 23.95 -15.78 17.70
N THR A 270 24.54 -14.75 17.10
CA THR A 270 25.95 -14.39 17.32
C THR A 270 26.12 -13.53 18.57
N ALA A 271 27.37 -13.31 19.00
CA ALA A 271 27.70 -12.39 20.09
C ALA A 271 27.23 -10.93 19.82
N GLY A 272 27.04 -10.57 18.54
CA GLY A 272 26.52 -9.27 18.14
C GLY A 272 24.99 -9.19 18.11
N SER A 273 24.27 -10.30 18.30
CA SER A 273 22.80 -10.31 18.30
C SER A 273 22.24 -9.52 19.50
N PRO A 274 21.08 -8.85 19.34
CA PRO A 274 20.38 -8.20 20.44
C PRO A 274 20.23 -9.13 21.65
N ALA A 275 20.38 -8.56 22.86
CA ALA A 275 20.32 -9.34 24.09
C ALA A 275 18.99 -10.09 24.28
N GLU A 276 17.93 -9.56 23.68
CA GLU A 276 16.58 -10.10 23.75
C GLU A 276 16.45 -11.42 22.96
N LEU A 277 17.16 -11.53 21.83
CA LEU A 277 17.19 -12.77 21.04
C LEU A 277 17.89 -13.92 21.78
N ARG A 278 18.83 -13.61 22.70
CA ARG A 278 19.45 -14.65 23.55
C ARG A 278 18.50 -15.22 24.61
N ARG A 279 17.37 -14.54 24.90
CA ARG A 279 16.38 -15.04 25.87
C ARG A 279 15.42 -16.06 25.24
N ILE A 280 15.32 -16.06 23.92
CA ILE A 280 14.45 -16.98 23.16
C ILE A 280 15.23 -18.17 22.57
N ASP A 281 16.54 -18.24 22.81
CA ASP A 281 17.35 -19.46 22.67
C ASP A 281 17.14 -20.34 23.91
N PHE A 282 16.06 -21.10 23.91
CA PHE A 282 15.66 -21.87 25.09
C PHE A 282 16.54 -23.09 25.31
N ASN A 283 17.15 -23.61 24.24
CA ASN A 283 17.97 -24.81 24.30
C ASN A 283 19.48 -24.52 24.43
N GLY A 284 19.90 -23.28 24.17
CA GLY A 284 21.26 -22.78 24.38
C GLY A 284 22.27 -23.16 23.30
N ASP A 285 21.81 -23.51 22.10
CA ASP A 285 22.67 -23.91 20.98
C ASP A 285 23.08 -22.74 20.07
N ASN A 286 22.68 -21.51 20.39
CA ASN A 286 22.90 -20.29 19.62
C ASN A 286 22.25 -20.32 18.23
N LEU A 287 21.21 -21.14 18.04
CA LEU A 287 20.45 -21.19 16.82
C LEU A 287 18.97 -21.09 17.18
N LEU A 288 18.29 -20.03 16.73
CA LEU A 288 16.84 -20.01 16.81
C LEU A 288 16.29 -20.96 15.73
N ASP A 289 15.74 -22.09 16.16
CA ASP A 289 15.22 -23.14 15.31
C ASP A 289 13.88 -23.73 15.84
N TYR A 290 13.41 -24.82 15.23
CA TYR A 290 12.16 -25.46 15.66
C TYR A 290 12.16 -25.91 17.13
N ARG A 291 13.31 -26.20 17.75
CA ARG A 291 13.40 -26.69 19.13
C ARG A 291 13.09 -25.58 20.12
N ASP A 292 13.50 -24.35 19.82
CA ASP A 292 13.16 -23.19 20.65
C ASP A 292 11.68 -22.86 20.54
N VAL A 293 11.16 -22.80 19.31
CA VAL A 293 9.73 -22.58 19.07
C VAL A 293 8.89 -23.66 19.75
N ARG A 294 9.34 -24.92 19.72
CA ARG A 294 8.67 -26.03 20.42
C ARG A 294 8.70 -25.86 21.94
N THR A 295 9.84 -25.42 22.48
CA THR A 295 9.97 -25.19 23.92
C THR A 295 9.03 -24.07 24.37
N PHE A 296 8.96 -22.99 23.61
CA PHE A 296 8.01 -21.91 23.81
C PHE A 296 6.56 -22.39 23.73
N GLU A 297 6.21 -23.14 22.68
CA GLU A 297 4.86 -23.67 22.50
C GLU A 297 4.44 -24.53 23.70
N LEU A 298 5.33 -25.39 24.21
CA LEU A 298 5.07 -26.18 25.41
C LEU A 298 4.91 -25.34 26.67
N GLN A 299 5.73 -24.30 26.85
CA GLN A 299 5.65 -23.39 28.01
C GLN A 299 4.33 -22.61 28.04
N HIS A 300 3.75 -22.31 26.87
CA HIS A 300 2.53 -21.52 26.72
C HIS A 300 1.29 -22.36 26.37
N GLY A 301 1.40 -23.69 26.35
CA GLY A 301 0.26 -24.59 26.08
C GLY A 301 -0.25 -24.54 24.63
N LEU A 302 0.61 -24.17 23.68
CA LEU A 302 0.32 -24.12 22.24
C LEU A 302 0.45 -25.51 21.59
N GLY A 303 -0.16 -25.67 20.41
CA GLY A 303 -0.36 -26.96 19.75
C GLY A 303 0.84 -27.56 19.00
N ASN A 304 2.06 -27.02 19.17
CA ASN A 304 3.26 -27.38 18.40
C ASN A 304 3.14 -27.21 16.86
N VAL A 305 2.26 -26.33 16.38
CA VAL A 305 1.95 -26.24 14.95
C VAL A 305 3.11 -25.60 14.17
N LEU A 306 3.70 -24.55 14.71
CA LEU A 306 4.76 -23.79 14.06
C LEU A 306 6.09 -24.54 14.12
N SER A 307 6.46 -25.10 15.28
CA SER A 307 7.69 -25.89 15.38
C SER A 307 7.69 -27.09 14.43
N GLU A 308 6.56 -27.79 14.26
CA GLU A 308 6.48 -28.89 13.30
C GLU A 308 6.59 -28.41 11.84
N LYS A 309 6.08 -27.22 11.52
CA LYS A 309 6.27 -26.59 10.20
C LYS A 309 7.75 -26.21 9.96
N ILE A 310 8.42 -25.61 10.95
CA ILE A 310 9.84 -25.26 10.88
C ILE A 310 10.69 -26.54 10.70
N ARG A 311 10.44 -27.55 11.53
CA ARG A 311 11.15 -28.84 11.48
C ARG A 311 11.02 -29.50 10.11
N THR A 312 9.84 -29.43 9.50
CA THR A 312 9.60 -29.99 8.16
C THR A 312 10.41 -29.23 7.11
N ALA A 313 10.39 -27.89 7.13
CA ALA A 313 11.17 -27.06 6.22
C ALA A 313 12.69 -27.32 6.33
N GLU A 314 13.21 -27.47 7.55
CA GLU A 314 14.62 -27.84 7.78
C GLU A 314 14.98 -29.20 7.18
N GLN A 315 14.12 -30.20 7.35
CA GLN A 315 14.33 -31.54 6.83
C GLN A 315 14.31 -31.57 5.29
N GLU A 316 13.39 -30.84 4.68
CA GLU A 316 13.30 -30.70 3.23
C GLU A 316 14.55 -30.01 2.66
N ALA A 317 15.02 -28.94 3.30
CA ALA A 317 16.23 -28.24 2.88
C ALA A 317 17.48 -29.13 2.99
N ALA A 318 17.59 -29.96 4.02
CA ALA A 318 18.70 -30.91 4.19
C ALA A 318 18.66 -32.07 3.19
N ALA A 319 17.49 -32.39 2.63
CA ALA A 319 17.31 -33.48 1.67
C ALA A 319 17.68 -33.09 0.22
N VAL A 320 17.89 -31.80 -0.08
CA VAL A 320 18.31 -31.32 -1.41
C VAL A 320 19.75 -31.81 -1.71
N PRO A 321 19.97 -32.66 -2.72
CA PRO A 321 21.30 -33.14 -3.05
C PRO A 321 22.20 -31.97 -3.47
N LEU A 322 23.40 -31.89 -2.88
CA LEU A 322 24.44 -30.98 -3.38
C LEU A 322 24.63 -31.23 -4.88
N ARG A 323 24.39 -30.22 -5.72
CA ARG A 323 24.71 -30.29 -7.16
C ARG A 323 26.17 -30.76 -7.28
N PRO A 324 26.48 -31.81 -8.06
CA PRO A 324 27.86 -32.19 -8.29
C PRO A 324 28.59 -30.99 -8.90
N ALA A 325 29.69 -30.59 -8.28
CA ALA A 325 30.53 -29.51 -8.77
C ALA A 325 30.87 -29.77 -10.24
N GLN A 326 30.51 -28.85 -11.13
CA GLN A 326 30.91 -28.94 -12.52
C GLN A 326 32.45 -29.03 -12.58
N PRO A 327 33.02 -30.03 -13.27
CA PRO A 327 34.46 -30.16 -13.34
C PRO A 327 35.04 -28.91 -14.01
N ARG A 328 35.95 -28.22 -13.31
CA ARG A 328 36.73 -27.13 -13.88
C ARG A 328 37.40 -27.65 -15.15
N ARG A 329 37.02 -27.12 -16.31
CA ARG A 329 37.77 -27.34 -17.56
C ARG A 329 39.18 -26.80 -17.34
N LYS A 330 40.17 -27.69 -17.45
CA LYS A 330 41.59 -27.35 -17.49
C LYS A 330 41.94 -26.63 -18.78
#